data_AF-A6MVX6-F1
#
_entry.id   AF-A6MVX6-F1
#
_cell.length_a   1.000
_cell.length_b   1.000
_cell.length_c   1.000
_cell.angle_alpha   90.00
_cell.angle_beta   90.00
_cell.angle_gamma   90.00
#
_symmetry.space_group_name_H-M   'P 1'
#
loop_
_entity.id
_entity.type
_entity.pdbx_description
1 polymer ?
#
loop_
_entity_poly.entity_id
_entity_poly.type
_entity_poly.pdbx_seq_one_letter_code
_entity_poly.pdbx_strand_id
1 'polypeptide(L)' 'MAKSKGARIVVTLECRSAEGVYRYTTTKNRRNNPNKMELKKYCPLSKKHEVFKEIK' A
#
# COMPACT_ATOMS: atom_id res chain seq x y z
N MET A 1 2.74 25.59 -16.39
CA MET A 1 3.18 24.20 -16.67
C MET A 1 2.55 23.29 -15.63
N ALA A 2 1.70 22.34 -16.01
CA ALA A 2 1.21 21.33 -15.09
C ALA A 2 2.41 20.46 -14.65
N LYS A 3 2.74 20.44 -13.35
CA LYS A 3 3.75 19.53 -12.81
C LYS A 3 3.35 18.12 -13.21
N SER A 4 4.10 17.52 -14.14
CA SER A 4 3.99 16.09 -14.43
C SER A 4 4.13 15.37 -13.11
N LYS A 5 3.04 14.75 -12.62
CA LYS A 5 3.09 13.92 -11.43
C LYS A 5 4.15 12.88 -11.72
N GLY A 6 5.29 12.98 -11.02
CA GLY A 6 6.47 12.17 -11.30
C GLY A 6 6.13 10.68 -11.31
N ALA A 7 7.04 9.86 -11.84
CA ALA A 7 6.83 8.40 -11.93
C ALA A 7 6.49 7.73 -10.59
N ARG A 8 6.76 8.42 -9.47
CA ARG A 8 6.44 8.00 -8.11
C ARG A 8 5.04 8.48 -7.69
N ILE A 9 4.16 7.52 -7.44
CA ILE A 9 2.80 7.73 -6.94
C ILE A 9 2.71 7.32 -5.46
N VAL A 10 1.86 8.01 -4.70
CA VAL A 10 1.49 7.59 -3.34
C VAL A 10 0.41 6.52 -3.47
N VAL A 11 0.60 5.40 -2.77
CA VAL A 11 -0.34 4.28 -2.74
C VAL A 11 -0.66 3.91 -1.31
N THR A 12 -1.86 3.40 -1.09
CA THR A 12 -2.31 2.93 0.22
C THR A 12 -2.32 1.41 0.21
N LEU A 13 -1.68 0.81 1.21
CA LEU A 13 -1.65 -0.63 1.44
C LEU A 13 -2.61 -0.93 2.58
N GLU A 14 -3.60 -1.79 2.36
CA GLU A 14 -4.63 -2.15 3.33
C GLU A 14 -4.50 -3.62 3.75
N CYS A 15 -4.66 -3.88 5.05
CA CYS A 15 -4.89 -5.20 5.59
C CYS A 15 -6.27 -5.26 6.25
N ARG A 16 -7.03 -6.31 5.93
CA ARG A 16 -8.31 -6.60 6.55
C ARG A 16 -8.11 -7.69 7.60
N SER A 17 -8.29 -7.33 8.86
CA SER A 17 -8.30 -8.25 10.00
C SER A 17 -9.71 -8.37 10.58
N ALA A 18 -9.91 -9.31 11.50
CA ALA A 18 -11.14 -9.46 12.27
C ALA A 18 -11.45 -8.21 13.12
N GLU A 19 -10.42 -7.53 13.62
CA GLU A 19 -10.54 -6.34 14.48
C GLU A 19 -10.77 -5.04 13.69
N GLY A 20 -10.64 -5.09 12.36
CA GLY A 20 -10.86 -3.94 11.50
C GLY A 20 -9.86 -3.84 10.34
N VAL A 21 -9.71 -2.63 9.84
CA VAL A 21 -8.91 -2.32 8.66
C VAL A 21 -7.74 -1.43 9.06
N TYR A 22 -6.51 -1.87 8.77
CA TYR A 22 -5.30 -1.06 8.96
C TYR A 22 -4.71 -0.67 7.62
N ARG A 23 -4.26 0.59 7.51
CA ARG A 23 -3.72 1.15 6.27
C ARG A 23 -2.32 1.73 6.46
N TYR A 24 -1.42 1.39 5.56
CA TYR A 24 -0.13 2.04 5.38
C TYR A 24 -0.15 2.94 4.16
N THR A 25 0.46 4.11 4.27
CA THR A 25 0.73 4.97 3.11
C THR A 25 2.17 4.75 2.67
N THR A 26 2.38 4.41 1.41
CA THR A 26 3.72 4.26 0.83
C THR A 26 3.78 4.93 -0.54
N THR A 27 4.95 4.90 -1.15
CA THR A 27 5.14 5.42 -2.51
C THR A 27 5.69 4.31 -3.39
N LYS A 28 5.13 4.17 -4.59
CA LYS A 28 5.65 3.26 -5.60
C LYS A 28 5.99 3.99 -6.88
N ASN A 29 6.98 3.47 -7.60
CA ASN A 29 7.26 3.91 -8.96
C ASN A 29 6.34 3.14 -9.93
N ARG A 30 5.39 3.84 -10.55
CA ARG A 30 4.40 3.29 -11.48
C ARG A 30 5.05 2.68 -12.73
N ARG A 31 6.24 3.17 -13.14
CA ARG A 31 6.96 2.63 -14.31
C ARG A 31 7.56 1.25 -14.04
N ASN A 32 8.13 1.05 -12.85
CA ASN A 32 8.79 -0.21 -12.50
C ASN A 32 7.78 -1.25 -11.99
N ASN A 33 6.74 -0.79 -11.28
CA ASN A 33 5.73 -1.66 -10.67
C ASN A 33 4.32 -1.20 -11.11
N PRO A 34 3.89 -1.56 -12.33
CA PRO A 34 2.56 -1.21 -12.83
C PRO A 34 1.43 -1.97 -12.10
N ASN A 35 1.73 -3.17 -11.60
CA ASN A 35 0.76 -4.03 -10.93
C ASN A 35 0.46 -3.56 -9.49
N LYS A 36 -0.65 -4.04 -8.92
CA LYS A 36 -0.99 -3.82 -7.50
C LYS A 36 0.05 -4.50 -6.62
N MET A 37 0.57 -3.78 -5.62
CA MET A 37 1.52 -4.34 -4.67
C MET A 37 0.83 -5.18 -3.60
N GLU A 38 1.45 -6.32 -3.28
CA GLU A 38 1.13 -7.13 -2.12
C GLU A 38 2.39 -7.25 -1.27
N LEU A 39 2.36 -6.71 -0.05
CA LEU A 39 3.52 -6.71 0.85
C LEU A 39 3.15 -7.32 2.20
N LYS A 40 3.98 -8.26 2.68
CA LYS A 40 3.85 -8.80 4.03
C LYS A 40 4.41 -7.78 5.02
N LYS A 41 3.53 -7.13 5.78
CA LYS A 41 3.88 -6.13 6.80
C LYS A 41 3.22 -6.48 8.13
N TYR A 42 3.77 -5.94 9.20
CA TYR A 42 3.17 -6.06 10.52
C TYR A 42 1.80 -5.37 10.53
N CYS A 43 0.77 -6.03 11.04
CA CYS A 43 -0.54 -5.45 11.28
C CYS A 43 -0.68 -5.18 12.78
N PRO A 44 -0.77 -3.91 13.23
CA PRO A 44 -0.91 -3.58 14.65
C PRO A 44 -2.20 -4.09 15.29
N LEU A 45 -3.25 -4.29 14.49
CA LEU A 45 -4.51 -4.87 14.96
C LEU A 45 -4.27 -6.33 15.37
N SER A 46 -3.95 -7.19 14.39
CA SER A 46 -3.74 -8.62 14.61
C SER A 46 -2.45 -9.00 15.37
N LYS A 47 -1.57 -8.03 15.66
CA LYS A 47 -0.23 -8.21 16.24
C LYS A 47 0.63 -9.26 15.52
N LYS A 48 0.42 -9.43 14.20
CA LYS A 48 1.11 -10.42 13.37
C LYS A 48 1.42 -9.84 11.99
N HIS A 49 2.33 -10.48 11.26
CA HIS A 49 2.63 -10.10 9.88
C HIS A 49 1.57 -10.64 8.92
N GLU A 50 0.84 -9.75 8.29
CA GLU A 50 -0.22 -10.05 7.33
C GLU A 50 0.11 -9.49 5.95
N VAL A 51 -0.58 -9.97 4.93
CA VAL A 51 -0.40 -9.49 3.56
C VAL A 51 -1.26 -8.26 3.37
N PHE A 52 -0.61 -7.12 3.20
CA PHE A 52 -1.26 -5.87 2.83
C PHE A 52 -1.38 -5.78 1.31
N LYS A 53 -2.56 -5.40 0.83
CA LYS A 53 -2.86 -5.22 -0.59
C LYS A 53 -3.06 -3.76 -0.92
N GLU A 54 -2.58 -3.35 -2.08
CA GLU A 54 -2.77 -1.98 -2.56
C GLU A 54 -4.24 -1.68 -2.86
N ILE A 55 -4.73 -0.59 -2.26
CA ILE A 55 -6.06 -0.04 -2.48
C ILE A 55 -5.91 1.40 -2.94
N LYS A 56 -6.30 1.60 -4.20
CA LYS A 56 -6.26 2.84 -5.00
C LYS A 56 -4.88 3.26 -5.51
#